data_AF-W6ZGV1-F1
#
_entry.id   AF-W6ZGV1-F1
#
_cell.length_a   1.000
_cell.length_b   1.000
_cell.length_c   1.000
_cell.angle_alpha   90.00
_cell.angle_beta   90.00
_cell.angle_gamma   90.00
#
_symmetry.space_group_name_H-M   'P 1'
#
loop_
_entity.id
_entity.type
_entity.pdbx_description
1 polymer ?
#
loop_
_entity_poly.entity_id
_entity_poly.type
_entity_poly.pdbx_seq_one_letter_code
_entity_poly.pdbx_strand_id
1 'polypeptide(L)'
;MLNWCRNTLSTPPARANHIEVGRGQCGTVLALNDTDCVIKIPNFTSKEDELFTDYQIHYSVYSTLAPLSSVNISIPWPEAWIMRENTIWSATASCFPKGIASIPNYGLISKRILSVPLCFREDIVDLLCPEAIKTIKPDFLERNENKDCLVRLYLGRRSCTSHREAGNIRLRNFPLHVNELERLGLRPEPYVKFGFDANDVEFVLGGGHLVGNSYPSEQEVRAATKDTAGRLHMTNLRNEQTSMWLLDFNQCQRFEYHGDGEPGCKEAMKKLVEGFWFNDPYYPRPNVTDDKDKKLWDVFAEHYLKTSAELVAHRGPREFIEAVVEKGKQRSESSLFSL
;
A
#
# COMPACT_ATOMS: atom_id res chain seq x y z
N MET A 1 -24.73 11.32 -6.20
CA MET A 1 -25.50 11.98 -5.11
C MET A 1 -25.46 11.07 -3.90
N LEU A 2 -24.62 11.39 -2.91
CA LEU A 2 -24.54 10.63 -1.65
C LEU A 2 -25.70 11.08 -0.76
N ASN A 3 -26.67 10.18 -0.54
CA ASN A 3 -27.84 10.45 0.29
C ASN A 3 -27.48 10.44 1.78
N TRP A 4 -27.09 11.61 2.30
CA TRP A 4 -27.08 11.89 3.74
C TRP A 4 -28.43 12.48 4.14
N CYS A 5 -29.35 11.68 4.70
CA CYS A 5 -30.32 12.09 5.75
C CYS A 5 -31.45 11.07 5.95
N ARG A 6 -31.73 10.81 7.25
CA ARG A 6 -32.91 10.27 7.96
C ARG A 6 -32.42 9.18 8.92
N ASN A 7 -32.67 9.12 10.23
CA ASN A 7 -33.44 9.82 11.27
C ASN A 7 -32.70 9.44 12.60
N THR A 8 -32.71 10.11 13.76
CA THR A 8 -33.78 10.66 14.59
C THR A 8 -33.14 11.43 15.76
N LEU A 9 -33.75 12.56 16.14
CA LEU A 9 -33.67 13.35 17.39
C LEU A 9 -32.61 12.98 18.45
N SER A 10 -31.54 13.75 18.47
CA SER A 10 -30.82 14.29 19.64
C SER A 10 -29.93 15.42 19.09
N THR A 11 -29.57 16.42 19.90
CA THR A 11 -28.57 17.44 19.52
C THR A 11 -27.42 16.78 18.75
N PRO A 12 -27.06 17.23 17.53
CA PRO A 12 -25.97 16.60 16.81
C PRO A 12 -24.73 16.68 17.69
N PRO A 13 -24.03 15.56 17.97
CA PRO A 13 -22.74 15.65 18.63
C PRO A 13 -21.89 16.64 17.83
N ALA A 14 -21.07 17.43 18.54
CA ALA A 14 -20.08 18.26 17.87
C ALA A 14 -19.36 17.38 16.84
N ARG A 15 -19.46 17.72 15.55
CA ARG A 15 -18.88 16.89 14.48
C ARG A 15 -17.43 16.62 14.84
N ALA A 16 -17.06 15.35 14.91
CA ALA A 16 -15.73 14.98 15.32
C ALA A 16 -14.70 15.49 14.30
N ASN A 17 -13.52 15.92 14.76
CA ASN A 17 -12.46 16.46 13.89
C ASN A 17 -11.77 15.39 13.04
N HIS A 18 -11.66 15.62 11.73
CA HIS A 18 -10.84 14.80 10.82
C HIS A 18 -9.41 14.65 11.38
N ILE A 19 -8.83 13.46 11.22
CA ILE A 19 -7.55 13.10 11.80
C ILE A 19 -6.52 12.92 10.68
N GLU A 20 -5.35 13.52 10.81
CA GLU A 20 -4.24 13.26 9.90
C GLU A 20 -3.68 11.84 10.12
N VAL A 21 -3.89 10.99 9.12
CA VAL A 21 -3.46 9.59 9.13
C VAL A 21 -2.28 9.32 8.21
N GLY A 22 -1.94 10.27 7.34
CA GLY A 22 -0.78 10.18 6.46
C GLY A 22 -0.41 11.51 5.83
N ARG A 23 0.88 11.66 5.49
CA ARG A 23 1.39 12.82 4.76
C ARG A 23 2.60 12.38 3.93
N GLY A 24 2.48 12.56 2.62
CA GLY A 24 3.55 12.32 1.65
C GLY A 24 4.03 13.61 1.01
N GLN A 25 4.76 13.51 -0.10
CA GLN A 25 5.16 14.69 -0.88
C GLN A 25 3.98 15.29 -1.66
N CYS A 26 3.17 14.45 -2.28
CA CYS A 26 2.01 14.87 -3.09
C CYS A 26 0.88 15.46 -2.23
N GLY A 27 0.49 14.79 -1.14
CA GLY A 27 -0.65 15.20 -0.35
C GLY A 27 -0.67 14.74 1.10
N THR A 28 -1.61 15.33 1.85
CA THR A 28 -1.98 14.97 3.22
C THR A 28 -3.27 14.16 3.18
N VAL A 29 -3.28 13.04 3.90
CA VAL A 29 -4.40 12.10 4.00
C VAL A 29 -5.07 12.29 5.36
N LEU A 30 -6.36 12.61 5.32
CA LEU A 30 -7.20 12.82 6.50
C LEU A 30 -8.28 11.74 6.57
N ALA A 31 -8.42 11.07 7.71
CA ALA A 31 -9.58 10.23 7.96
C ALA A 31 -10.84 11.10 8.12
N LEU A 32 -11.87 10.77 7.34
CA LEU A 32 -13.17 11.40 7.44
C LEU A 32 -13.94 10.72 8.57
N ASN A 33 -14.21 11.47 9.63
CA ASN A 33 -14.85 10.91 10.81
C ASN A 33 -16.26 10.41 10.52
N ASP A 34 -16.68 9.43 11.31
CA ASP A 34 -17.96 8.72 11.16
C ASP A 34 -18.11 8.02 9.79
N THR A 35 -17.00 7.82 9.08
CA THR A 35 -16.93 7.07 7.83
C THR A 35 -15.75 6.12 7.83
N ASP A 36 -15.73 5.20 6.87
CA ASP A 36 -14.61 4.34 6.55
C ASP A 36 -13.74 4.90 5.41
N CYS A 37 -13.81 6.21 5.16
CA CYS A 37 -13.12 6.89 4.07
C CYS A 37 -11.99 7.81 4.56
N VAL A 38 -11.08 8.11 3.65
CA VAL A 38 -10.08 9.16 3.77
C VAL A 38 -10.25 10.18 2.64
N ILE A 39 -9.76 11.40 2.86
CA ILE A 39 -9.55 12.39 1.82
C ILE A 39 -8.05 12.72 1.71
N LYS A 40 -7.48 12.58 0.52
CA LYS A 40 -6.13 13.06 0.18
C LYS A 40 -6.25 14.45 -0.44
N ILE A 41 -5.59 15.42 0.16
CA ILE A 41 -5.56 16.84 -0.22
C ILE A 41 -4.14 17.18 -0.67
N PRO A 42 -3.93 17.89 -1.79
CA PRO A 42 -2.59 18.18 -2.26
C PRO A 42 -1.90 19.14 -1.29
N ASN A 43 -0.60 18.92 -1.04
CA ASN A 43 0.15 19.76 -0.10
C ASN A 43 0.43 21.16 -0.66
N PHE A 44 0.50 21.27 -1.99
CA PHE A 44 0.82 22.50 -2.72
C PHE A 44 0.02 22.54 -4.01
N THR A 45 -0.20 23.74 -4.57
CA THR A 45 -0.89 23.91 -5.86
C THR A 45 -0.20 23.18 -7.00
N SER A 46 1.13 23.06 -6.97
CA SER A 46 1.90 22.30 -7.96
C SER A 46 1.68 20.78 -7.91
N LYS A 47 0.97 20.26 -6.90
CA LYS A 47 0.67 18.84 -6.73
C LYS A 47 -0.76 18.47 -7.12
N GLU A 48 -1.54 19.42 -7.64
CA GLU A 48 -2.94 19.20 -8.03
C GLU A 48 -3.06 18.22 -9.20
N ASP A 49 -2.22 18.38 -10.24
CA ASP A 49 -2.20 17.48 -11.39
C ASP A 49 -1.71 16.07 -11.01
N GLU A 50 -0.74 15.97 -10.10
CA GLU A 50 -0.27 14.68 -9.55
C GLU A 50 -1.38 13.98 -8.75
N LEU A 51 -2.15 14.73 -7.94
CA LEU A 51 -3.28 14.17 -7.20
C LEU A 51 -4.43 13.75 -8.14
N PHE A 52 -4.66 14.50 -9.22
CA PHE A 52 -5.66 14.12 -10.21
C PHE A 52 -5.22 12.89 -11.00
N THR A 53 -3.93 12.78 -11.32
CA THR A 53 -3.33 11.58 -11.91
C THR A 53 -3.51 10.37 -11.00
N ASP A 54 -3.27 10.54 -9.69
CA ASP A 54 -3.52 9.52 -8.67
C ASP A 54 -4.97 9.03 -8.75
N TYR A 55 -5.97 9.93 -8.74
CA TYR A 55 -7.37 9.55 -8.88
C TYR A 55 -7.67 8.78 -10.18
N GLN A 56 -7.20 9.27 -11.33
CA GLN A 56 -7.50 8.66 -12.63
C GLN A 56 -6.90 7.26 -12.77
N ILE A 57 -5.66 7.08 -12.30
CA ILE A 57 -4.95 5.80 -12.39
C ILE A 57 -5.44 4.86 -11.31
N HIS A 58 -5.71 5.34 -10.09
CA HIS A 58 -6.33 4.56 -9.03
C HIS A 58 -7.66 3.96 -9.48
N TYR A 59 -8.55 4.76 -10.09
CA TYR A 59 -9.82 4.27 -10.63
C TYR A 59 -9.63 3.20 -11.72
N SER A 60 -8.67 3.43 -12.63
CA SER A 60 -8.34 2.49 -13.70
C SER A 60 -7.81 1.16 -13.13
N VAL A 61 -6.86 1.22 -12.20
CA VAL A 61 -6.23 0.04 -11.59
C VAL A 61 -7.25 -0.73 -10.75
N TYR A 62 -8.09 -0.05 -9.98
CA TYR A 62 -9.19 -0.70 -9.25
C TYR A 62 -10.13 -1.43 -10.21
N SER A 63 -10.61 -0.74 -11.26
CA SER A 63 -11.58 -1.30 -12.21
C SER A 63 -11.04 -2.52 -12.96
N THR A 64 -9.73 -2.55 -13.22
CA THR A 64 -9.07 -3.67 -13.91
C THR A 64 -8.75 -4.83 -12.97
N LEU A 65 -8.21 -4.56 -11.78
CA LEU A 65 -7.65 -5.62 -10.91
C LEU A 65 -8.65 -6.14 -9.87
N ALA A 66 -9.57 -5.32 -9.35
CA ALA A 66 -10.52 -5.77 -8.33
C ALA A 66 -11.39 -6.98 -8.75
N PRO A 67 -11.77 -7.14 -10.04
CA PRO A 67 -12.49 -8.33 -10.49
C PRO A 67 -11.64 -9.60 -10.62
N LEU A 68 -10.31 -9.50 -10.61
CA LEU A 68 -9.42 -10.62 -10.89
C LEU A 68 -9.13 -11.45 -9.63
N SER A 69 -9.80 -12.60 -9.51
CA SER A 69 -9.54 -13.57 -8.42
C SER A 69 -8.12 -14.15 -8.41
N SER A 70 -7.39 -14.05 -9.53
CA SER A 70 -6.00 -14.49 -9.68
C SER A 70 -5.01 -13.56 -8.96
N VAL A 71 -5.40 -12.32 -8.68
CA VAL A 71 -4.53 -11.30 -8.07
C VAL A 71 -4.87 -11.16 -6.59
N ASN A 72 -3.94 -11.56 -5.73
CA ASN A 72 -4.09 -11.47 -4.28
C ASN A 72 -3.58 -10.12 -3.74
N ILE A 73 -4.18 -9.03 -4.19
CA ILE A 73 -3.88 -7.67 -3.71
C ILE A 73 -5.16 -6.87 -3.54
N SER A 74 -5.24 -6.07 -2.47
CA SER A 74 -6.35 -5.16 -2.22
C SER A 74 -6.04 -3.77 -2.77
N ILE A 75 -7.04 -3.10 -3.33
CA ILE A 75 -6.93 -1.70 -3.77
C ILE A 75 -8.04 -0.94 -3.07
N PRO A 76 -7.77 0.18 -2.39
CA PRO A 76 -8.82 0.98 -1.78
C PRO A 76 -9.81 1.42 -2.85
N TRP A 77 -11.11 1.42 -2.57
CA TRP A 77 -12.08 1.93 -3.53
C TRP A 77 -11.95 3.46 -3.67
N PRO A 78 -11.71 4.00 -4.89
CA PRO A 78 -11.69 5.44 -5.13
C PRO A 78 -13.13 5.96 -5.24
N GLU A 79 -13.61 6.57 -4.16
CA GLU A 79 -15.02 6.97 -3.99
C GLU A 79 -15.39 8.20 -4.81
N ALA A 80 -14.57 9.26 -4.77
CA ALA A 80 -14.91 10.53 -5.40
C ALA A 80 -13.72 11.46 -5.63
N TRP A 81 -13.83 12.27 -6.67
CA TRP A 81 -13.06 13.50 -6.85
C TRP A 81 -13.87 14.71 -6.38
N ILE A 82 -13.29 15.52 -5.50
CA ILE A 82 -13.90 16.72 -4.93
C ILE A 82 -13.25 17.95 -5.55
N MET A 83 -14.07 18.80 -6.16
CA MET A 83 -13.67 20.11 -6.70
C MET A 83 -13.64 21.19 -5.61
N ARG A 84 -12.93 22.29 -5.85
CA ARG A 84 -12.80 23.41 -4.91
C ARG A 84 -14.14 24.06 -4.57
N GLU A 85 -15.05 24.10 -5.53
CA GLU A 85 -16.36 24.73 -5.42
C GLU A 85 -17.37 23.83 -4.71
N ASN A 86 -16.99 22.60 -4.34
CA ASN A 86 -17.88 21.67 -3.69
C ASN A 86 -18.25 22.16 -2.28
N THR A 87 -19.55 22.14 -1.97
CA THR A 87 -20.10 22.59 -0.69
C THR A 87 -19.64 21.75 0.50
N ILE A 88 -19.08 20.56 0.27
CA ILE A 88 -18.49 19.72 1.32
C ILE A 88 -17.39 20.47 2.08
N TRP A 89 -16.59 21.32 1.40
CA TRP A 89 -15.52 22.08 2.04
C TRP A 89 -16.04 23.05 3.08
N SER A 90 -17.07 23.83 2.75
CA SER A 90 -17.68 24.76 3.70
C SER A 90 -18.47 24.02 4.78
N ALA A 91 -19.15 22.92 4.43
CA ALA A 91 -19.90 22.12 5.39
C ALA A 91 -19.01 21.42 6.43
N THR A 92 -17.78 21.05 6.08
CA THR A 92 -16.85 20.31 6.96
C THR A 92 -15.66 21.15 7.42
N ALA A 93 -15.61 22.44 7.09
CA ALA A 93 -14.50 23.35 7.40
C ALA A 93 -14.05 23.30 8.87
N SER A 94 -15.00 23.25 9.81
CA SER A 94 -14.71 23.19 11.25
C SER A 94 -14.10 21.86 11.73
N CYS A 95 -14.21 20.80 10.92
CA CYS A 95 -13.71 19.46 11.25
C CYS A 95 -12.24 19.28 10.87
N PHE A 96 -11.66 20.16 10.03
CA PHE A 96 -10.27 20.03 9.61
C PHE A 96 -9.30 20.46 10.73
N PRO A 97 -8.17 19.74 10.92
CA PRO A 97 -7.14 20.17 11.83
C PRO A 97 -6.64 21.58 11.53
N LYS A 98 -6.33 22.35 12.57
CA LYS A 98 -5.67 23.65 12.42
C LYS A 98 -4.32 23.45 11.70
N GLY A 99 -4.02 24.30 10.72
CA GLY A 99 -2.77 24.25 9.97
C GLY A 99 -2.82 23.48 8.65
N ILE A 100 -3.97 22.91 8.26
CA ILE A 100 -4.18 22.45 6.87
C ILE A 100 -4.37 23.70 5.98
N ALA A 101 -3.26 24.26 5.53
CA ALA A 101 -3.19 25.48 4.74
C ALA A 101 -3.58 25.21 3.28
N SER A 102 -4.86 24.96 2.99
CA SER A 102 -5.30 24.77 1.60
C SER A 102 -6.81 24.62 1.35
N ILE A 103 -7.71 24.89 2.30
CA ILE A 103 -9.16 24.63 2.12
C ILE A 103 -9.90 25.92 1.69
N PRO A 104 -10.79 25.89 0.68
CA PRO A 104 -11.16 24.73 -0.15
C PRO A 104 -10.07 24.33 -1.16
N ASN A 105 -10.01 23.04 -1.49
CA ASN A 105 -9.03 22.47 -2.43
C ASN A 105 -9.67 21.44 -3.38
N TYR A 106 -8.85 20.78 -4.21
CA TYR A 106 -9.16 19.47 -4.74
C TYR A 106 -8.97 18.38 -3.68
N GLY A 107 -9.73 17.29 -3.80
CA GLY A 107 -9.62 16.16 -2.89
C GLY A 107 -9.93 14.84 -3.56
N LEU A 108 -9.11 13.82 -3.28
CA LEU A 108 -9.36 12.44 -3.63
C LEU A 108 -9.94 11.71 -2.42
N ILE A 109 -11.21 11.28 -2.48
CA ILE A 109 -11.82 10.44 -1.46
C ILE A 109 -11.67 8.97 -1.86
N SER A 110 -11.18 8.15 -0.94
CA SER A 110 -11.10 6.69 -1.09
C SER A 110 -11.38 5.97 0.22
N LYS A 111 -11.63 4.65 0.14
CA LYS A 111 -11.75 3.82 1.34
C LYS A 111 -10.45 3.85 2.14
N ARG A 112 -10.58 3.91 3.46
CA ARG A 112 -9.45 3.89 4.38
C ARG A 112 -8.87 2.49 4.46
N ILE A 113 -7.55 2.39 4.31
CA ILE A 113 -6.79 1.23 4.74
C ILE A 113 -6.65 1.34 6.26
N LEU A 114 -7.12 0.32 6.97
CA LEU A 114 -7.02 0.29 8.43
C LEU A 114 -5.59 -0.04 8.84
N SER A 115 -5.27 0.19 10.11
CA SER A 115 -3.95 -0.18 10.62
C SER A 115 -3.84 -1.67 10.83
N VAL A 116 -2.62 -2.19 10.74
CA VAL A 116 -2.37 -3.60 11.06
C VAL A 116 -2.76 -3.89 12.53
N PRO A 117 -3.18 -5.13 12.86
CA PRO A 117 -3.62 -5.49 14.21
C PRO A 117 -2.60 -5.14 15.30
N LEU A 118 -3.07 -4.90 16.52
CA LEU A 118 -2.20 -4.57 17.66
C LEU A 118 -1.08 -5.61 17.85
N CYS A 119 -1.41 -6.91 17.78
CA CYS A 119 -0.41 -7.97 17.91
C CYS A 119 0.70 -7.87 16.85
N PHE A 120 0.39 -7.46 15.62
CA PHE A 120 1.39 -7.24 14.58
C PHE A 120 2.29 -6.04 14.91
N ARG A 121 1.71 -4.96 15.44
CA ARG A 121 2.47 -3.78 15.89
C ARG A 121 3.39 -4.13 17.06
N GLU A 122 2.92 -4.96 17.98
CA GLU A 122 3.71 -5.50 19.09
C GLU A 122 4.90 -6.32 18.59
N ASP A 123 4.69 -7.21 17.62
CA ASP A 123 5.76 -8.00 17.00
C ASP A 123 6.83 -7.11 16.35
N ILE A 124 6.42 -6.05 15.64
CA ILE A 124 7.36 -5.08 15.06
C ILE A 124 8.23 -4.46 16.17
N VAL A 125 7.63 -4.06 17.29
CA VAL A 125 8.38 -3.47 18.40
C VAL A 125 9.36 -4.49 19.00
N ASP A 126 8.87 -5.68 19.33
CA ASP A 126 9.66 -6.69 20.04
C ASP A 126 10.82 -7.22 19.19
N LEU A 127 10.56 -7.43 17.89
CA LEU A 127 11.50 -8.11 17.00
C LEU A 127 12.37 -7.13 16.22
N LEU A 128 11.91 -5.93 15.89
CA LEU A 128 12.59 -5.04 14.92
C LEU A 128 13.05 -3.70 15.50
N CYS A 129 12.47 -3.23 16.60
CA CYS A 129 12.85 -1.95 17.20
C CYS A 129 14.06 -2.08 18.14
N PRO A 130 14.81 -0.99 18.39
CA PRO A 130 15.88 -0.97 19.38
C PRO A 130 15.34 -1.07 20.82
N GLU A 131 16.18 -1.50 21.76
CA GLU A 131 15.81 -1.68 23.19
C GLU A 131 15.22 -0.41 23.83
N ALA A 132 15.67 0.77 23.41
CA ALA A 132 15.12 2.05 23.87
C ALA A 132 13.62 2.20 23.58
N ILE A 133 13.09 1.58 22.52
CA ILE A 133 11.66 1.58 22.21
C ILE A 133 10.95 0.43 22.92
N LYS A 134 11.57 -0.76 22.99
CA LYS A 134 10.99 -1.93 23.66
C LYS A 134 10.68 -1.66 25.14
N THR A 135 11.58 -0.95 25.82
CA THR A 135 11.42 -0.57 27.23
C THR A 135 10.21 0.34 27.49
N ILE A 136 9.78 1.12 26.49
CA ILE A 136 8.61 2.02 26.57
C ILE A 136 7.46 1.56 25.65
N LYS A 137 7.40 0.25 25.33
CA LYS A 137 6.47 -0.31 24.34
C LYS A 137 5.02 0.13 24.51
N PRO A 138 4.40 0.11 25.71
CA PRO A 138 3.01 0.53 25.88
C PRO A 138 2.79 1.99 25.45
N ASP A 139 3.63 2.90 25.95
CA ASP A 139 3.55 4.33 25.63
C ASP A 139 3.86 4.59 24.15
N PHE A 140 4.78 3.83 23.57
CA PHE A 140 5.11 3.91 22.15
C PHE A 140 3.90 3.51 21.29
N LEU A 141 3.25 2.38 21.57
CA LEU A 141 2.09 1.90 20.81
C LEU A 141 0.87 2.82 20.92
N GLU A 142 0.74 3.57 22.02
CA GLU A 142 -0.36 4.49 22.27
C GLU A 142 -0.25 5.84 21.54
N ARG A 143 0.92 6.16 20.96
CA ARG A 143 1.09 7.40 20.18
C ARG A 143 0.20 7.39 18.94
N ASN A 144 -0.34 8.56 18.57
CA ASN A 144 -1.26 8.69 17.45
C ASN A 144 -0.63 8.20 16.12
N GLU A 145 0.62 8.54 15.87
CA GLU A 145 1.38 8.08 14.71
C GLU A 145 1.68 6.57 14.72
N ASN A 146 1.47 5.87 15.84
CA ASN A 146 1.67 4.43 15.97
C ASN A 146 0.36 3.65 15.99
N LYS A 147 -0.76 4.34 16.22
CA LYS A 147 -2.12 3.82 16.02
C LYS A 147 -2.44 3.68 14.55
N ASP A 148 -2.02 4.64 13.71
CA ASP A 148 -2.18 4.62 12.25
C ASP A 148 -1.07 3.83 11.53
N CYS A 149 -0.79 2.60 11.98
CA CYS A 149 0.29 1.78 11.43
C CYS A 149 -0.06 1.19 10.06
N LEU A 150 0.64 1.65 9.03
CA LEU A 150 0.75 1.02 7.72
C LEU A 150 2.20 0.63 7.49
N VAL A 151 2.43 -0.59 7.01
CA VAL A 151 3.78 -1.15 6.86
C VAL A 151 4.15 -1.20 5.39
N ARG A 152 5.15 -0.42 4.96
CA ARG A 152 5.62 -0.38 3.57
C ARG A 152 6.54 -1.55 3.28
N LEU A 153 6.23 -2.34 2.24
CA LEU A 153 6.98 -3.53 1.88
C LEU A 153 8.10 -3.21 0.90
N TYR A 154 9.34 -3.47 1.29
CA TYR A 154 10.53 -3.34 0.45
C TYR A 154 11.05 -4.72 0.07
N LEU A 155 10.50 -5.30 -1.01
CA LEU A 155 10.75 -6.68 -1.42
C LEU A 155 12.04 -6.85 -2.25
N GLY A 156 12.62 -5.74 -2.71
CA GLY A 156 13.88 -5.71 -3.48
C GLY A 156 15.12 -5.40 -2.67
N ARG A 157 15.00 -5.34 -1.33
CA ARG A 157 16.11 -4.97 -0.46
C ARG A 157 16.04 -5.70 0.87
N ARG A 158 17.20 -6.09 1.39
CA ARG A 158 17.39 -6.49 2.79
C ARG A 158 17.89 -5.30 3.61
N SER A 159 17.35 -5.15 4.81
CA SER A 159 17.72 -4.09 5.75
C SER A 159 19.10 -4.35 6.34
N CYS A 160 19.97 -3.34 6.33
CA CYS A 160 21.20 -3.31 7.13
C CYS A 160 20.82 -2.77 8.52
N THR A 161 20.28 -3.62 9.39
CA THR A 161 19.60 -3.25 10.64
C THR A 161 20.48 -2.56 11.71
N SER A 162 21.71 -2.15 11.40
CA SER A 162 22.66 -1.56 12.33
C SER A 162 22.36 -0.11 12.75
N HIS A 163 21.38 0.59 12.14
CA HIS A 163 21.30 2.06 12.28
C HIS A 163 19.90 2.68 12.45
N ARG A 164 18.85 1.96 12.87
CA ARG A 164 17.57 2.64 13.16
C ARG A 164 17.67 3.40 14.48
N GLU A 165 17.95 4.69 14.41
CA GLU A 165 17.96 5.59 15.58
C GLU A 165 16.57 5.67 16.21
N ALA A 166 16.48 5.43 17.52
CA ALA A 166 15.22 5.33 18.25
C ALA A 166 14.32 6.58 18.11
N GLY A 167 14.91 7.77 17.94
CA GLY A 167 14.17 9.03 17.80
C GLY A 167 13.36 9.17 16.50
N ASN A 168 13.71 8.40 15.46
CA ASN A 168 13.10 8.53 14.12
C ASN A 168 12.12 7.40 13.79
N ILE A 169 11.90 6.46 14.71
CA ILE A 169 11.05 5.29 14.46
C ILE A 169 9.59 5.63 14.81
N ARG A 170 8.71 5.34 13.86
CA ARG A 170 7.25 5.37 13.98
C ARG A 170 6.66 4.21 13.19
N LEU A 171 5.48 3.75 13.57
CA LEU A 171 4.79 2.64 12.94
C LEU A 171 3.93 3.07 11.74
N ARG A 172 3.53 4.34 11.66
CA ARG A 172 2.97 4.92 10.42
C ARG A 172 4.03 4.95 9.33
N ASN A 173 3.72 4.31 8.20
CA ASN A 173 4.62 4.11 7.07
C ASN A 173 5.91 3.38 7.46
N PHE A 174 5.81 2.37 8.33
CA PHE A 174 6.97 1.61 8.80
C PHE A 174 7.62 0.85 7.64
N PRO A 175 8.90 1.07 7.31
CA PRO A 175 9.55 0.32 6.25
C PRO A 175 9.88 -1.09 6.73
N LEU A 176 9.48 -2.10 5.96
CA LEU A 176 9.70 -3.50 6.24
C LEU A 176 10.38 -4.20 5.05
N HIS A 177 11.59 -4.67 5.28
CA HIS A 177 12.45 -5.31 4.27
C HIS A 177 12.30 -6.83 4.30
N VAL A 178 12.80 -7.52 3.27
CA VAL A 178 12.69 -8.99 3.11
C VAL A 178 13.17 -9.75 4.37
N ASN A 179 14.34 -9.41 4.91
CA ASN A 179 14.86 -10.07 6.11
C ASN A 179 14.07 -9.73 7.38
N GLU A 180 13.40 -8.59 7.42
CA GLU A 180 12.55 -8.18 8.55
C GLU A 180 11.19 -8.91 8.49
N LEU A 181 10.62 -9.11 7.29
CA LEU A 181 9.48 -10.01 7.06
C LEU A 181 9.79 -11.43 7.58
N GLU A 182 10.95 -11.98 7.20
CA GLU A 182 11.40 -13.30 7.65
C GLU A 182 11.50 -13.37 9.19
N ARG A 183 12.03 -12.33 9.85
CA ARG A 183 12.13 -12.25 11.32
C ARG A 183 10.77 -12.18 12.00
N LEU A 184 9.75 -11.57 11.37
CA LEU A 184 8.36 -11.58 11.83
C LEU A 184 7.66 -12.93 11.61
N GLY A 185 8.37 -13.92 11.08
CA GLY A 185 7.84 -15.24 10.75
C GLY A 185 6.96 -15.25 9.50
N LEU A 186 7.05 -14.20 8.66
CA LEU A 186 6.28 -14.09 7.42
C LEU A 186 7.13 -14.59 6.24
N ARG A 187 6.48 -15.32 5.34
CA ARG A 187 7.09 -15.75 4.08
C ARG A 187 6.99 -14.62 3.06
N PRO A 188 8.08 -14.18 2.40
CA PRO A 188 8.02 -13.14 1.37
C PRO A 188 7.28 -13.57 0.09
N GLU A 189 7.28 -14.86 -0.25
CA GLU A 189 6.80 -15.35 -1.55
C GLU A 189 5.32 -15.03 -1.87
N PRO A 190 4.36 -15.09 -0.93
CA PRO A 190 2.99 -14.65 -1.19
C PRO A 190 2.85 -13.16 -1.53
N TYR A 191 3.76 -12.31 -1.04
CA TYR A 191 3.69 -10.85 -1.21
C TYR A 191 4.25 -10.38 -2.55
N VAL A 192 4.87 -11.27 -3.35
CA VAL A 192 5.38 -10.94 -4.69
C VAL A 192 4.48 -11.44 -5.81
N LYS A 193 3.34 -12.06 -5.48
CA LYS A 193 2.38 -12.63 -6.42
C LYS A 193 1.39 -11.57 -6.91
N PHE A 194 1.92 -10.50 -7.48
CA PHE A 194 1.14 -9.41 -8.07
C PHE A 194 1.64 -9.14 -9.49
N GLY A 195 0.77 -8.63 -10.35
CA GLY A 195 0.96 -8.67 -11.81
C GLY A 195 1.03 -7.32 -12.51
N PHE A 196 1.51 -6.28 -11.84
CA PHE A 196 1.58 -4.94 -12.41
C PHE A 196 2.91 -4.29 -12.09
N ASP A 197 3.39 -3.48 -13.03
CA ASP A 197 4.52 -2.59 -12.92
C ASP A 197 4.02 -1.16 -13.05
N ALA A 198 4.42 -0.30 -12.13
CA ALA A 198 3.98 1.08 -12.13
C ALA A 198 4.98 1.97 -11.41
N ASN A 199 5.12 3.19 -11.92
CA ASN A 199 6.09 4.14 -11.40
C ASN A 199 5.65 4.69 -10.03
N ASP A 200 6.49 4.49 -9.02
CA ASP A 200 6.33 4.90 -7.62
C ASP A 200 5.09 4.36 -6.89
N VAL A 201 4.55 3.23 -7.37
CA VAL A 201 3.44 2.56 -6.68
C VAL A 201 3.94 1.81 -5.45
N GLU A 202 3.29 2.06 -4.31
CA GLU A 202 3.66 1.51 -3.02
C GLU A 202 2.82 0.29 -2.64
N PHE A 203 3.48 -0.69 -2.02
CA PHE A 203 2.84 -1.88 -1.44
C PHE A 203 2.88 -1.76 0.08
N VAL A 204 1.71 -1.87 0.71
CA VAL A 204 1.63 -1.78 2.17
C VAL A 204 0.88 -2.96 2.78
N LEU A 205 1.29 -3.41 3.96
CA LEU A 205 0.43 -4.19 4.83
C LEU A 205 -0.41 -3.23 5.66
N GLY A 206 -1.71 -3.48 5.62
CA GLY A 206 -2.71 -2.74 6.38
C GLY A 206 -3.82 -3.66 6.83
N GLY A 207 -4.59 -3.19 7.79
CA GLY A 207 -5.81 -3.83 8.23
C GLY A 207 -6.76 -4.04 7.05
N GLY A 208 -7.16 -5.28 6.83
CA GLY A 208 -8.23 -5.65 5.91
C GLY A 208 -9.58 -5.15 6.43
N HIS A 209 -10.46 -4.67 5.55
CA HIS A 209 -11.89 -4.82 5.84
C HIS A 209 -12.15 -6.32 5.79
N LEU A 210 -12.88 -6.88 6.75
CA LEU A 210 -13.22 -8.30 6.81
C LEU A 210 -14.05 -8.70 5.57
N VAL A 211 -13.39 -8.89 4.44
CA VAL A 211 -13.99 -9.23 3.15
C VAL A 211 -13.30 -10.50 2.67
N GLY A 212 -13.79 -11.65 3.14
CA GLY A 212 -13.50 -12.94 2.51
C GLY A 212 -13.28 -14.13 3.43
N ASN A 213 -14.32 -14.97 3.57
CA ASN A 213 -14.30 -16.44 3.65
C ASN A 213 -13.59 -17.20 4.79
N SER A 214 -13.24 -16.56 5.90
CA SER A 214 -12.88 -17.29 7.14
C SER A 214 -14.00 -17.33 8.17
N TYR A 215 -15.25 -17.36 7.71
CA TYR A 215 -16.34 -17.76 8.59
C TYR A 215 -16.21 -19.26 8.82
N PRO A 216 -16.20 -19.73 10.09
CA PRO A 216 -16.27 -21.16 10.34
C PRO A 216 -17.48 -21.73 9.60
N SER A 217 -17.27 -22.87 8.95
CA SER A 217 -18.34 -23.59 8.28
C SER A 217 -19.47 -23.90 9.26
N GLU A 218 -20.69 -24.07 8.74
CA GLU A 218 -21.83 -24.46 9.57
C GLU A 218 -21.53 -25.72 10.40
N GLN A 219 -20.73 -26.63 9.87
CA GLN A 219 -20.29 -27.84 10.55
C GLN A 219 -19.36 -27.55 11.74
N GLU A 220 -18.39 -26.64 11.59
CA GLU A 220 -17.51 -26.21 12.69
C GLU A 220 -18.28 -25.49 13.79
N VAL A 221 -19.24 -24.65 13.41
CA VAL A 221 -20.13 -23.95 14.35
C VAL A 221 -21.00 -24.94 15.13
N ARG A 222 -21.59 -25.93 14.45
CA ARG A 222 -22.40 -26.98 15.10
C ARG A 222 -21.59 -27.89 16.01
N ALA A 223 -20.33 -28.14 15.69
CA ALA A 223 -19.43 -28.97 16.49
C ALA A 223 -18.87 -28.22 17.72
N ALA A 224 -18.98 -26.89 17.76
CA ALA A 224 -18.50 -26.09 18.87
C ALA A 224 -19.47 -26.06 20.06
N THR A 225 -18.90 -26.07 21.26
CA THR A 225 -19.61 -25.78 22.50
C THR A 225 -19.61 -24.27 22.77
N LYS A 226 -20.46 -23.81 23.71
CA LYS A 226 -20.46 -22.42 24.18
C LYS A 226 -19.07 -21.92 24.63
N ASP A 227 -18.21 -22.83 25.10
CA ASP A 227 -16.87 -22.53 25.63
C ASP A 227 -15.75 -22.68 24.58
N THR A 228 -16.08 -23.18 23.37
CA THR A 228 -15.13 -23.35 22.25
C THR A 228 -15.47 -22.50 21.04
N ALA A 229 -16.71 -22.04 20.90
CA ALA A 229 -17.19 -21.27 19.74
C ALA A 229 -16.38 -19.98 19.51
N GLY A 230 -15.98 -19.28 20.59
CA GLY A 230 -15.16 -18.07 20.49
C GLY A 230 -13.78 -18.31 19.85
N ARG A 231 -13.25 -19.55 19.90
CA ARG A 231 -11.95 -19.89 19.31
C ARG A 231 -12.01 -20.13 17.80
N LEU A 232 -13.18 -20.43 17.25
CA LEU A 232 -13.38 -20.60 15.80
C LEU A 232 -13.02 -19.33 15.01
N HIS A 233 -13.03 -18.18 15.68
CA HIS A 233 -12.74 -16.88 15.08
C HIS A 233 -11.34 -16.33 15.44
N MET A 234 -10.57 -16.98 16.32
CA MET A 234 -9.34 -16.38 16.88
C MET A 234 -8.04 -16.80 16.19
N THR A 235 -7.96 -18.01 15.63
CA THR A 235 -6.67 -18.64 15.28
C THR A 235 -5.97 -18.08 14.04
N ASN A 236 -6.68 -17.33 13.20
CA ASN A 236 -6.12 -16.75 11.98
C ASN A 236 -6.21 -15.22 11.90
N LEU A 237 -6.62 -14.53 12.97
CA LEU A 237 -6.84 -13.08 12.98
C LEU A 237 -5.63 -12.28 12.45
N ARG A 238 -4.38 -12.72 12.72
CA ARG A 238 -3.16 -12.03 12.26
C ARG A 238 -3.07 -11.94 10.74
N ASN A 239 -3.31 -13.05 10.03
CA ASN A 239 -3.20 -13.15 8.58
C ASN A 239 -4.53 -12.80 7.87
N GLU A 240 -5.67 -12.97 8.53
CA GLU A 240 -6.99 -12.66 7.98
C GLU A 240 -7.39 -11.19 8.17
N GLN A 241 -6.83 -10.51 9.16
CA GLN A 241 -7.05 -9.07 9.37
C GLN A 241 -5.97 -8.21 8.73
N THR A 242 -4.96 -8.78 8.08
CA THR A 242 -3.90 -8.02 7.40
C THR A 242 -3.89 -8.37 5.92
N SER A 243 -4.10 -7.37 5.07
CA SER A 243 -4.05 -7.52 3.62
C SER A 243 -2.88 -6.73 3.06
N MET A 244 -2.38 -7.18 1.90
CA MET A 244 -1.50 -6.36 1.08
C MET A 244 -2.34 -5.40 0.26
N TRP A 245 -2.02 -4.12 0.34
CA TRP A 245 -2.73 -3.04 -0.32
C TRP A 245 -1.82 -2.32 -1.31
N LEU A 246 -2.45 -1.83 -2.38
CA LEU A 246 -1.81 -1.02 -3.39
C LEU A 246 -2.26 0.43 -3.33
N LEU A 247 -1.31 1.38 -3.39
CA LEU A 247 -1.59 2.82 -3.32
C LEU A 247 -0.48 3.69 -3.93
N ASP A 248 -0.73 5.00 -3.96
CA ASP A 248 0.12 6.08 -4.49
C ASP A 248 0.38 5.97 -6.01
N PHE A 249 -0.60 6.38 -6.81
CA PHE A 249 -0.52 6.33 -8.28
C PHE A 249 -0.14 7.69 -8.89
N ASN A 250 0.31 8.65 -8.07
CA ASN A 250 0.50 10.05 -8.48
C ASN A 250 1.64 10.26 -9.49
N GLN A 251 2.59 9.33 -9.58
CA GLN A 251 3.71 9.35 -10.55
C GLN A 251 3.52 8.38 -11.73
N CYS A 252 2.37 7.69 -11.79
CA CYS A 252 2.10 6.77 -12.88
C CYS A 252 1.77 7.52 -14.17
N GLN A 253 2.14 6.93 -15.30
CA GLN A 253 1.84 7.48 -16.63
C GLN A 253 1.23 6.39 -17.49
N ARG A 254 0.24 6.76 -18.30
CA ARG A 254 -0.29 5.87 -19.34
C ARG A 254 0.69 5.83 -20.50
N PHE A 255 0.86 4.64 -21.07
CA PHE A 255 1.60 4.44 -22.29
C PHE A 255 0.85 3.42 -23.15
N GLU A 256 1.07 3.50 -24.46
CA GLU A 256 0.55 2.52 -25.41
C GLU A 256 1.68 1.59 -25.84
N TYR A 257 1.35 0.32 -26.03
CA TYR A 257 2.29 -0.68 -26.51
C TYR A 257 1.76 -1.24 -27.84
N HIS A 258 2.44 -0.88 -28.93
CA HIS A 258 2.06 -1.21 -30.31
C HIS A 258 2.84 -2.40 -30.91
N GLY A 259 3.77 -3.01 -30.15
CA GLY A 259 4.55 -4.19 -30.56
C GLY A 259 6.04 -3.93 -30.78
N ASP A 260 6.80 -5.01 -30.86
CA ASP A 260 8.26 -5.03 -30.92
C ASP A 260 8.78 -4.16 -32.08
N GLY A 261 9.67 -3.21 -31.77
CA GLY A 261 10.44 -2.47 -32.77
C GLY A 261 9.91 -1.07 -33.12
N GLU A 262 8.70 -0.71 -32.71
CA GLU A 262 8.21 0.66 -32.92
C GLU A 262 8.94 1.67 -32.02
N PRO A 263 9.30 2.87 -32.53
CA PRO A 263 10.04 3.88 -31.76
C PRO A 263 9.39 4.26 -30.42
N GLY A 264 8.05 4.34 -30.37
CA GLY A 264 7.30 4.66 -29.15
C GLY A 264 7.40 3.56 -28.08
N CYS A 265 7.39 2.30 -28.49
CA CYS A 265 7.47 1.15 -27.58
C CYS A 265 8.84 1.05 -26.90
N LYS A 266 9.93 1.35 -27.61
CA LYS A 266 11.29 1.34 -27.03
C LYS A 266 11.47 2.40 -25.95
N GLU A 267 10.96 3.61 -26.19
CA GLU A 267 11.05 4.70 -25.20
C GLU A 267 10.16 4.41 -23.98
N ALA A 268 8.94 3.89 -24.19
CA ALA A 268 8.09 3.45 -23.09
C ALA A 268 8.77 2.35 -22.26
N MET A 269 9.31 1.32 -22.92
CA MET A 269 10.03 0.23 -22.24
C MET A 269 11.23 0.74 -21.43
N LYS A 270 12.02 1.65 -22.01
CA LYS A 270 13.14 2.29 -21.31
C LYS A 270 12.66 2.99 -20.03
N LYS A 271 11.58 3.78 -20.11
CA LYS A 271 11.01 4.48 -18.95
C LYS A 271 10.50 3.52 -17.87
N LEU A 272 9.85 2.41 -18.25
CA LEU A 272 9.39 1.40 -17.29
C LEU A 272 10.56 0.75 -16.56
N VAL A 273 11.60 0.35 -17.31
CA VAL A 273 12.82 -0.26 -16.75
C VAL A 273 13.55 0.74 -15.86
N GLU A 274 13.66 2.00 -16.28
CA GLU A 274 14.25 3.06 -15.47
C GLU A 274 13.43 3.27 -14.18
N GLY A 275 12.11 3.41 -14.28
CA GLY A 275 11.21 3.52 -13.12
C GLY A 275 11.41 2.35 -12.15
N PHE A 276 11.45 1.12 -12.64
CA PHE A 276 11.73 -0.05 -11.80
C PHE A 276 13.03 0.13 -11.00
N TRP A 277 14.12 0.54 -11.63
CA TRP A 277 15.44 0.67 -10.98
C TRP A 277 15.65 1.94 -10.16
N PHE A 278 14.97 3.04 -10.46
CA PHE A 278 15.07 4.31 -9.74
C PHE A 278 14.13 4.41 -8.55
N ASN A 279 12.99 3.73 -8.62
CA ASN A 279 12.04 3.71 -7.50
C ASN A 279 12.64 2.98 -6.30
N ASP A 280 12.06 3.29 -5.15
CA ASP A 280 12.25 2.50 -3.94
C ASP A 280 12.04 1.01 -4.25
N PRO A 281 12.81 0.10 -3.61
CA PRO A 281 12.86 -1.32 -3.99
C PRO A 281 11.62 -2.09 -3.49
N TYR A 282 10.43 -1.67 -3.92
CA TYR A 282 9.15 -2.29 -3.65
C TYR A 282 9.00 -3.67 -4.30
N TYR A 283 9.69 -3.88 -5.42
CA TYR A 283 9.71 -5.14 -6.18
C TYR A 283 11.01 -5.91 -5.91
N PRO A 284 11.00 -7.26 -5.89
CA PRO A 284 12.21 -8.08 -5.85
C PRO A 284 13.20 -7.66 -6.93
N ARG A 285 14.50 -7.73 -6.64
CA ARG A 285 15.55 -7.37 -7.61
C ARG A 285 16.10 -8.63 -8.30
N PRO A 286 16.30 -8.62 -9.63
CA PRO A 286 17.05 -9.68 -10.30
C PRO A 286 18.54 -9.58 -9.97
N ASN A 287 19.29 -10.63 -10.33
CA ASN A 287 20.76 -10.66 -10.27
C ASN A 287 21.35 -10.44 -8.86
N VAL A 288 20.56 -10.71 -7.83
CA VAL A 288 20.99 -10.70 -6.42
C VAL A 288 21.86 -11.92 -6.11
N THR A 289 22.75 -11.79 -5.13
CA THR A 289 23.68 -12.86 -4.74
C THR A 289 23.05 -13.88 -3.80
N ASP A 290 22.14 -13.44 -2.92
CA ASP A 290 21.41 -14.28 -1.97
C ASP A 290 20.43 -15.22 -2.67
N ASP A 291 20.47 -16.52 -2.34
CA ASP A 291 19.66 -17.54 -3.01
C ASP A 291 18.16 -17.43 -2.71
N LYS A 292 17.78 -16.94 -1.52
CA LYS A 292 16.36 -16.71 -1.21
C LYS A 292 15.81 -15.55 -2.02
N ASP A 293 16.61 -14.50 -2.21
CA ASP A 293 16.20 -13.34 -2.98
C ASP A 293 16.15 -13.66 -4.50
N LYS A 294 17.04 -14.53 -5.01
CA LYS A 294 16.92 -15.07 -6.38
C LYS A 294 15.59 -15.81 -6.57
N LYS A 295 15.27 -16.71 -5.64
CA LYS A 295 14.00 -17.44 -5.66
C LYS A 295 12.80 -16.49 -5.57
N LEU A 296 12.92 -15.42 -4.78
CA LEU A 296 11.87 -14.41 -4.66
C LEU A 296 11.63 -13.69 -5.99
N TRP A 297 12.71 -13.34 -6.71
CA TRP A 297 12.63 -12.82 -8.07
C TRP A 297 11.97 -13.81 -9.04
N ASP A 298 12.34 -15.09 -8.99
CA ASP A 298 11.77 -16.09 -9.88
C ASP A 298 10.25 -16.23 -9.69
N VAL A 299 9.79 -16.27 -8.42
CA VAL A 299 8.35 -16.31 -8.09
C VAL A 299 7.63 -15.06 -8.59
N PHE A 300 8.25 -13.88 -8.41
CA PHE A 300 7.72 -12.61 -8.92
C PHE A 300 7.59 -12.64 -10.45
N ALA A 301 8.68 -12.94 -11.17
CA ALA A 301 8.70 -12.93 -12.63
C ALA A 301 7.69 -13.92 -13.23
N GLU A 302 7.58 -15.13 -12.65
CA GLU A 302 6.58 -16.11 -13.06
C GLU A 302 5.14 -15.59 -12.86
N HIS A 303 4.81 -15.07 -11.68
CA HIS A 303 3.45 -14.58 -11.39
C HIS A 303 3.12 -13.30 -12.15
N TYR A 304 4.11 -12.43 -12.35
CA TYR A 304 3.98 -11.23 -13.16
C TYR A 304 3.57 -11.61 -14.58
N LEU A 305 4.33 -12.47 -15.25
CA LEU A 305 4.02 -12.91 -16.61
C LEU A 305 2.69 -13.66 -16.72
N LYS A 306 2.37 -14.50 -15.73
CA LYS A 306 1.09 -15.21 -15.67
C LYS A 306 -0.08 -14.23 -15.58
N THR A 307 0.00 -13.28 -14.67
CA THR A 307 -1.08 -12.29 -14.44
C THR A 307 -1.21 -11.35 -15.63
N SER A 308 -0.08 -10.86 -16.17
CA SER A 308 -0.12 -9.97 -17.34
C SER A 308 -0.70 -10.66 -18.58
N ALA A 309 -0.55 -11.98 -18.72
CA ALA A 309 -1.18 -12.72 -19.82
C ALA A 309 -2.72 -12.76 -19.74
N GLU A 310 -3.31 -12.53 -18.56
CA GLU A 310 -4.75 -12.35 -18.39
C GLU A 310 -5.21 -10.93 -18.78
N LEU A 311 -4.29 -9.96 -18.77
CA LEU A 311 -4.57 -8.53 -18.98
C LEU A 311 -4.26 -8.05 -20.40
N VAL A 312 -3.17 -8.56 -21.01
CA VAL A 312 -2.68 -8.11 -22.31
C VAL A 312 -2.22 -9.30 -23.16
N ALA A 313 -2.46 -9.22 -24.47
CA ALA A 313 -2.11 -10.27 -25.43
C ALA A 313 -0.74 -10.10 -26.09
N HIS A 314 -0.03 -9.00 -25.82
CA HIS A 314 1.23 -8.66 -26.45
C HIS A 314 2.46 -9.05 -25.61
N ARG A 315 3.66 -8.95 -26.19
CA ARG A 315 4.92 -9.38 -25.56
C ARG A 315 5.53 -8.41 -24.55
N GLY A 316 5.04 -7.17 -24.49
CA GLY A 316 5.50 -6.12 -23.57
C GLY A 316 5.86 -6.58 -22.14
N PRO A 317 5.02 -7.34 -21.41
CA PRO A 317 5.37 -7.83 -20.07
C PRO A 317 6.63 -8.71 -20.04
N ARG A 318 6.84 -9.56 -21.06
CA ARG A 318 8.03 -10.40 -21.18
C ARG A 318 9.27 -9.56 -21.48
N GLU A 319 9.16 -8.62 -22.42
CA GLU A 319 10.24 -7.68 -22.74
C GLU A 319 10.64 -6.85 -21.53
N PHE A 320 9.66 -6.43 -20.72
CA PHE A 320 9.93 -5.69 -19.49
C PHE A 320 10.77 -6.52 -18.51
N ILE A 321 10.38 -7.77 -18.22
CA ILE A 321 11.16 -8.66 -17.34
C ILE A 321 12.57 -8.89 -17.90
N GLU A 322 12.70 -9.18 -19.20
CA GLU A 322 14.00 -9.37 -19.86
C GLU A 322 14.89 -8.12 -19.75
N ALA A 323 14.33 -6.94 -20.03
CA ALA A 323 15.04 -5.68 -19.98
C ALA A 323 15.43 -5.26 -18.55
N VAL A 324 14.58 -5.55 -17.56
CA VAL A 324 14.90 -5.35 -16.13
C VAL A 324 16.08 -6.22 -15.70
N VAL A 325 16.10 -7.49 -16.09
CA VAL A 325 17.22 -8.42 -15.81
C VAL A 325 18.50 -7.91 -16.45
N GLU A 326 18.44 -7.52 -17.72
CA GLU A 326 19.61 -7.04 -18.47
C GLU A 326 20.18 -5.75 -17.87
N LYS A 327 19.31 -4.79 -17.55
CA LYS A 327 19.73 -3.55 -16.86
C LYS A 327 20.39 -3.85 -15.51
N GLY A 328 19.93 -4.86 -14.79
CA GLY A 328 20.54 -5.28 -13.53
C GLY A 328 21.97 -5.79 -13.69
N LYS A 329 22.26 -6.57 -14.74
CA LYS A 329 23.62 -7.03 -15.04
C LYS A 329 24.56 -5.87 -15.32
N GLN A 330 24.14 -4.93 -16.16
CA GLN A 330 24.91 -3.73 -16.50
C GLN A 330 25.26 -2.88 -15.26
N ARG A 331 24.33 -2.79 -14.31
CA ARG A 331 24.55 -2.07 -13.04
C ARG A 331 25.56 -2.78 -12.14
N SER A 332 25.51 -4.11 -12.05
CA SER A 332 26.47 -4.89 -11.28
C SER A 332 27.88 -4.81 -11.88
N GLU A 333 28.00 -4.85 -13.22
CA GLU A 333 29.28 -4.70 -13.91
C GLU A 333 29.86 -3.29 -13.73
N SER A 334 29.04 -2.25 -13.89
CA SER A 334 29.49 -0.85 -13.68
C SER A 334 29.97 -0.59 -12.25
N SER A 335 29.38 -1.27 -11.26
CA SER A 335 29.81 -1.19 -9.85
C SER A 335 31.15 -1.90 -9.59
N LEU A 336 31.56 -2.85 -10.43
CA LEU A 336 32.85 -3.54 -10.31
C LEU A 336 34.00 -2.74 -10.92
N PHE A 337 33.72 -1.87 -11.89
CA PHE A 337 34.71 -1.01 -12.54
C PHE A 337 34.85 0.39 -11.90
N SER A 338 34.13 0.65 -10.80
CA SER A 338 34.16 1.92 -10.05
C SER A 338 34.78 1.78 -8.64
N LEU A 339 35.40 0.63 -8.35
CA LEU A 339 36.34 0.40 -7.25
C LEU A 339 37.77 0.46 -7.80
#